data_AF-A0AAD5R6M7-F1
#
_entry.id   AF-A0AAD5R6M7-F1
#
_cell.length_a   1.000
_cell.length_b   1.000
_cell.length_c   1.000
_cell.angle_alpha   90.00
_cell.angle_beta   90.00
_cell.angle_gamma   90.00
#
_symmetry.space_group_name_H-M   'P 1'
#
loop_
_entity.id
_entity.type
_entity.pdbx_description
1 polymer ?
#
loop_
_entity_poly.entity_id
_entity_poly.type
_entity_poly.pdbx_seq_one_letter_code
_entity_poly.pdbx_strand_id
1 'polypeptide(L)'
;MDTDRQIDRQNFNCSQFEIFTHEYRERKEISNCEDHDESHRSCCSPSSGNEDKKRIINTSRKLQKAVYSLQSMPGSEVISEVINKLKEIGDRLNQLLKQREAEFSTTNVPLAAFDTSDMQLLLGKSEVPTSRDPFDEVEKSEGTVREQQNLLLSEADVMLQECDHLKYGLRC
;
A
#
# COMPACT_ATOMS: atom_id res chain seq x y z
N MET A 1 -50.95 -0.05 29.33
CA MET A 1 -50.38 1.28 29.65
C MET A 1 -48.85 1.17 29.77
N ASP A 2 -48.18 0.55 28.80
CA ASP A 2 -46.71 0.35 28.81
C ASP A 2 -46.05 0.50 27.44
N THR A 3 -46.85 0.59 26.38
CA THR A 3 -46.37 0.70 24.99
C THR A 3 -45.69 2.04 24.74
N ASP A 4 -46.27 3.13 25.25
CA ASP A 4 -45.70 4.48 25.12
C ASP A 4 -44.34 4.57 25.82
N ARG A 5 -44.21 3.93 26.99
CA ARG A 5 -42.95 3.92 27.75
C ARG A 5 -41.84 3.12 27.06
N GLN A 6 -42.19 2.07 26.32
CA GLN A 6 -41.23 1.32 25.50
C GLN A 6 -40.82 2.11 24.27
N ILE A 7 -41.75 2.81 23.61
CA ILE A 7 -41.48 3.65 22.45
C ILE A 7 -40.58 4.83 22.85
N ASP A 8 -40.87 5.50 23.97
CA ASP A 8 -40.06 6.59 24.48
C ASP A 8 -38.63 6.15 24.81
N ARG A 9 -38.48 4.97 25.43
CA ARG A 9 -37.17 4.40 25.75
C ARG A 9 -36.38 4.02 24.50
N GLN A 10 -37.04 3.48 23.49
CA GLN A 10 -36.39 3.10 22.23
C GLN A 10 -35.97 4.34 21.43
N ASN A 11 -36.82 5.36 21.37
CA ASN A 11 -36.50 6.65 20.76
C ASN A 11 -35.35 7.35 21.48
N PHE A 12 -35.33 7.33 22.81
CA PHE A 12 -34.22 7.86 23.60
C PHE A 12 -32.90 7.14 23.27
N ASN A 13 -32.90 5.81 23.22
CA ASN A 13 -31.70 5.04 22.88
C ASN A 13 -31.21 5.29 21.46
N CYS A 14 -32.11 5.42 20.48
CA CYS A 14 -31.74 5.77 19.11
C CYS A 14 -31.10 7.16 19.05
N SER A 15 -31.69 8.16 19.74
CA SER A 15 -31.14 9.50 19.81
C SER A 15 -29.76 9.54 20.49
N GLN A 16 -29.56 8.80 21.59
CA GLN A 16 -28.26 8.71 22.25
C GLN A 16 -27.20 8.03 21.37
N PHE A 17 -27.58 7.01 20.59
CA PHE A 17 -26.67 6.35 19.66
C PHE A 17 -26.31 7.24 18.47
N GLU A 18 -27.26 8.02 17.95
CA GLU A 18 -27.01 9.02 16.91
C GLU A 18 -26.07 10.12 17.42
N ILE A 19 -26.29 10.65 18.63
CA ILE A 19 -25.39 11.63 19.26
C ILE A 19 -23.99 11.03 19.44
N PHE A 20 -23.87 9.80 19.96
CA PHE A 20 -22.59 9.13 20.13
C PHE A 20 -21.85 8.93 18.81
N THR A 21 -22.55 8.48 17.75
CA THR A 21 -21.93 8.24 16.44
C THR A 21 -21.57 9.55 15.74
N HIS A 22 -22.37 10.60 15.91
CA HIS A 22 -22.05 11.93 15.42
C HIS A 22 -20.84 12.51 16.15
N GLU A 23 -20.82 12.49 17.48
CA GLU A 23 -19.66 12.94 18.27
C GLU A 23 -18.42 12.09 17.97
N TYR A 24 -18.54 10.77 17.80
CA TYR A 24 -17.42 9.92 17.45
C TYR A 24 -16.88 10.26 16.04
N ARG A 25 -17.77 10.56 15.08
CA ARG A 25 -17.37 11.01 13.75
C ARG A 25 -16.75 12.40 13.78
N GLU A 26 -17.33 13.37 14.48
CA GLU A 26 -16.76 14.72 14.65
C GLU A 26 -15.45 14.73 15.42
N ARG A 27 -15.28 13.86 16.43
CA ARG A 27 -14.00 13.71 17.15
C ARG A 27 -12.95 12.97 16.34
N LYS A 28 -13.35 12.15 15.36
CA LYS A 28 -12.44 11.36 14.50
C LYS A 28 -12.15 12.07 13.18
N GLU A 29 -13.03 12.96 12.72
CA GLU A 29 -12.81 13.85 11.59
C GLU A 29 -12.20 15.17 12.09
N ILE A 30 -10.88 15.24 11.92
CA ILE A 30 -10.00 16.42 11.95
C ILE A 30 -9.28 16.66 13.28
N SER A 31 -8.11 16.04 13.40
CA SER A 31 -6.89 16.81 13.63
C SER A 31 -6.04 16.78 12.35
N ASN A 32 -6.49 17.49 11.31
CA ASN A 32 -5.51 18.10 10.41
C ASN A 32 -4.71 19.06 11.27
N CYS A 33 -3.40 18.92 11.20
CA CYS A 33 -2.44 19.68 11.98
C CYS A 33 -2.50 21.14 11.50
N GLU A 34 -3.28 21.99 12.18
CA GLU A 34 -3.14 23.43 12.03
C GLU A 34 -2.27 23.95 13.18
N ASP A 35 -1.07 24.37 12.78
CA ASP A 35 -0.16 25.31 13.42
C ASP A 35 -0.13 25.33 14.96
N HIS A 36 0.82 24.58 15.52
CA HIS A 36 1.58 25.10 16.64
C HIS A 36 3.07 24.80 16.50
N ASP A 37 3.82 25.89 16.61
CA ASP A 37 5.25 26.04 16.69
C ASP A 37 5.93 25.01 17.62
N GLU A 38 7.14 24.67 17.20
CA GLU A 38 8.24 24.13 18.00
C GLU A 38 8.05 22.81 18.79
N SER A 39 8.86 21.83 18.39
CA SER A 39 9.41 20.76 19.24
C SER A 39 8.57 19.52 19.58
N HIS A 40 7.98 18.83 18.60
CA HIS A 40 7.99 17.35 18.65
C HIS A 40 7.69 16.74 17.27
N ARG A 41 8.70 16.10 16.69
CA ARG A 41 8.55 15.30 15.46
C ARG A 41 7.70 14.06 15.78
N SER A 42 6.97 13.58 14.76
CA SER A 42 6.42 12.22 14.62
C SER A 42 4.95 11.99 15.01
N CYS A 43 4.01 12.52 14.22
CA CYS A 43 2.69 11.87 14.13
C CYS A 43 2.03 11.93 12.73
N CYS A 44 2.51 12.81 11.84
CA CYS A 44 2.07 12.84 10.43
C CYS A 44 3.25 12.63 9.49
N SER A 45 3.87 11.46 9.57
CA SER A 45 4.69 11.00 8.46
C SER A 45 3.72 10.67 7.31
N PRO A 46 3.95 11.16 6.07
CA PRO A 46 3.18 10.67 4.93
C PRO A 46 3.26 9.15 4.98
N SER A 47 2.11 8.46 5.00
CA SER A 47 2.11 7.00 4.92
C SER A 47 2.96 6.62 3.72
N SER A 48 4.09 5.95 3.97
CA SER A 48 5.07 5.50 2.95
C SER A 48 4.35 4.89 1.74
N GLY A 49 3.22 4.21 1.98
CA GLY A 49 2.42 3.59 0.93
C GLY A 49 1.88 4.57 -0.12
N ASN A 50 1.51 5.80 0.25
CA ASN A 50 1.00 6.79 -0.70
C ASN A 50 2.10 7.40 -1.57
N GLU A 51 3.31 7.55 -1.04
CA GLU A 51 4.46 8.02 -1.83
C GLU A 51 4.93 6.95 -2.82
N ASP A 52 4.96 5.68 -2.38
CA ASP A 52 5.28 4.53 -3.22
C ASP A 52 4.34 4.40 -4.41
N LYS A 53 3.02 4.51 -4.18
CA LYS A 53 2.00 4.42 -5.23
C LYS A 53 2.20 5.52 -6.28
N LYS A 54 2.42 6.76 -5.82
CA LYS A 54 2.70 7.90 -6.71
C LYS A 54 3.96 7.67 -7.52
N ARG A 55 5.02 7.15 -6.90
CA ARG A 55 6.29 6.86 -7.58
C ARG A 55 6.08 5.82 -8.69
N ILE A 56 5.40 4.71 -8.41
CA ILE A 56 5.07 3.69 -9.40
C ILE A 56 4.27 4.30 -10.57
N ILE A 57 3.19 5.04 -10.29
CA ILE A 57 2.34 5.65 -11.33
C ILE A 57 3.14 6.60 -12.22
N ASN A 58 3.97 7.45 -11.60
CA ASN A 58 4.80 8.40 -12.33
C ASN A 58 5.83 7.68 -13.22
N THR A 59 6.48 6.64 -12.71
CA THR A 59 7.45 5.84 -13.46
C THR A 59 6.76 5.08 -14.61
N SER A 60 5.62 4.44 -14.37
CA SER A 60 4.82 3.79 -15.43
C SER A 60 4.43 4.77 -16.55
N ARG A 61 4.05 6.00 -16.21
CA ARG A 61 3.74 7.04 -17.20
C ARG A 61 4.98 7.46 -18.00
N LYS A 62 6.15 7.56 -17.37
CA LYS A 62 7.42 7.84 -18.07
C LYS A 62 7.77 6.71 -19.04
N LEU A 63 7.65 5.45 -18.61
CA LEU A 63 7.90 4.27 -19.44
C LEU A 63 6.98 4.24 -20.67
N GLN A 64 5.68 4.50 -20.48
CA GLN A 64 4.73 4.59 -21.60
C GLN A 64 5.14 5.69 -22.60
N LYS A 65 5.46 6.89 -22.12
CA LYS A 65 5.94 7.98 -22.98
C LYS A 65 7.21 7.61 -23.74
N ALA A 66 8.15 6.92 -23.07
CA ALA A 66 9.38 6.45 -23.68
C ALA A 66 9.11 5.45 -24.80
N VAL A 67 8.24 4.45 -24.55
CA VAL A 67 7.79 3.47 -25.55
C VAL A 67 7.20 4.15 -26.78
N TYR A 68 6.22 5.05 -26.61
CA TYR A 68 5.61 5.74 -27.74
C TYR A 68 6.63 6.55 -28.54
N SER A 69 7.51 7.26 -27.85
CA SER A 69 8.53 8.07 -28.49
C SER A 69 9.55 7.23 -29.27
N LEU A 70 9.99 6.08 -28.75
CA LEU A 70 10.91 5.19 -29.45
C LEU A 70 10.23 4.50 -30.64
N GLN A 71 8.96 4.11 -30.51
CA GLN A 71 8.19 3.52 -31.61
C GLN A 71 8.01 4.49 -32.79
N SER A 72 7.93 5.80 -32.50
CA SER A 72 7.85 6.84 -33.53
C SER A 72 9.17 7.18 -34.21
N MET A 73 10.31 6.63 -33.76
CA MET A 73 11.61 6.90 -34.38
C MET A 73 11.86 6.02 -35.62
N PRO A 74 12.51 6.56 -36.66
CA PRO A 74 12.98 5.75 -37.78
C PRO A 74 14.04 4.75 -37.29
N GLY A 75 13.91 3.47 -37.67
CA GLY A 75 14.79 2.40 -37.19
C GLY A 75 14.36 1.75 -35.88
N SER A 76 13.09 1.90 -35.47
CA SER A 76 12.53 1.31 -34.25
C SER A 76 12.65 -0.22 -34.17
N GLU A 77 12.80 -0.91 -35.30
CA GLU A 77 13.07 -2.36 -35.35
C GLU A 77 14.39 -2.74 -34.65
N VAL A 78 15.42 -1.89 -34.75
CA VAL A 78 16.73 -2.08 -34.11
C VAL A 78 16.66 -1.86 -32.60
N ILE A 79 15.67 -1.07 -32.14
CA ILE A 79 15.47 -0.69 -30.74
C ILE A 79 14.31 -1.50 -30.12
N SER A 80 13.82 -2.52 -30.83
CA SER A 80 12.66 -3.32 -30.43
C SER A 80 12.86 -4.05 -29.09
N GLU A 81 14.08 -4.52 -28.81
CA GLU A 81 14.42 -5.16 -27.53
C GLU A 81 14.27 -4.20 -26.34
N VAL A 82 14.77 -2.97 -26.49
CA VAL A 82 14.64 -1.89 -25.49
C VAL A 82 13.16 -1.53 -25.28
N ILE A 83 12.40 -1.42 -26.36
CA ILE A 83 10.95 -1.16 -26.31
C ILE A 83 10.22 -2.28 -25.56
N ASN A 84 10.58 -3.54 -25.81
CA ASN A 84 9.98 -4.69 -25.13
C ASN A 84 10.33 -4.70 -23.64
N LYS A 85 11.57 -4.37 -23.27
CA LYS A 85 11.99 -4.25 -21.86
C LYS A 85 11.24 -3.15 -21.11
N LEU A 86 11.04 -1.98 -21.71
CA LEU A 86 10.24 -0.91 -21.10
C LEU A 86 8.79 -1.33 -20.85
N LYS A 87 8.19 -2.09 -21.79
CA LYS A 87 6.83 -2.63 -21.62
C LYS A 87 6.77 -3.66 -20.51
N GLU A 88 7.72 -4.60 -20.48
CA GLU A 88 7.84 -5.63 -19.45
C GLU A 88 7.90 -5.01 -18.05
N ILE A 89 8.76 -4.01 -17.85
CA ILE A 89 8.88 -3.30 -16.57
C ILE A 89 7.59 -2.56 -16.23
N GLY A 90 6.96 -1.90 -17.20
CA GLY A 90 5.67 -1.22 -17.01
C GLY A 90 4.54 -2.17 -16.60
N ASP A 91 4.48 -3.37 -17.19
CA ASP A 91 3.50 -4.39 -16.85
C ASP A 91 3.72 -4.96 -15.44
N ARG A 92 4.98 -5.20 -15.06
CA ARG A 92 5.35 -5.63 -13.69
C ARG A 92 4.99 -4.56 -12.65
N LEU A 93 5.22 -3.28 -12.93
CA LEU A 93 4.81 -2.17 -12.06
C LEU A 93 3.29 -2.09 -11.89
N ASN A 94 2.53 -2.30 -12.97
CA ASN A 94 1.08 -2.34 -12.92
C ASN A 94 0.55 -3.58 -12.16
N GLN A 95 1.23 -4.72 -12.26
CA GLN A 95 0.88 -5.91 -11.50
C GLN A 95 1.07 -5.69 -9.99
N LEU A 96 2.16 -5.04 -9.58
CA LEU A 96 2.38 -4.65 -8.18
C LEU A 96 1.27 -3.72 -7.66
N LEU A 97 0.81 -2.76 -8.48
CA LEU A 97 -0.32 -1.90 -8.11
C LEU A 97 -1.61 -2.70 -7.88
N LYS A 98 -1.92 -3.65 -8.77
CA LYS A 98 -3.11 -4.51 -8.63
C LYS A 98 -3.03 -5.43 -7.42
N GLN A 99 -1.85 -5.98 -7.12
CA GLN A 99 -1.64 -6.81 -5.94
C GLN A 99 -1.78 -6.01 -4.64
N ARG A 100 -1.42 -4.73 -4.64
CA ARG A 100 -1.58 -3.85 -3.48
C ARG A 100 -3.04 -3.41 -3.25
N GLU A 101 -3.82 -3.31 -4.32
CA GLU A 101 -5.26 -3.05 -4.25
C GLU A 101 -6.07 -4.30 -3.89
N ALA A 102 -5.47 -5.49 -3.96
CA ALA A 102 -6.03 -6.70 -3.38
C ALA A 102 -5.90 -6.62 -1.85
N GLU A 103 -6.89 -5.99 -1.22
CA GLU A 103 -7.03 -5.91 0.23
C GLU A 103 -6.98 -7.30 0.89
N PHE A 104 -6.49 -7.34 2.13
CA PHE A 104 -6.49 -8.51 3.00
C PHE A 104 -7.92 -9.08 3.13
N SER A 105 -8.29 -10.04 2.28
CA SER A 105 -9.50 -10.83 2.50
C SER A 105 -9.26 -11.78 3.67
N THR A 106 -10.29 -11.98 4.51
CA THR A 106 -10.30 -12.99 5.58
C THR A 106 -10.07 -14.42 5.07
N THR A 107 -10.08 -14.63 3.76
CA THR A 107 -9.79 -15.90 3.08
C THR A 107 -8.37 -16.01 2.52
N ASN A 108 -7.60 -14.92 2.45
CA ASN A 108 -6.36 -14.85 1.67
C ASN A 108 -5.10 -14.85 2.53
N VAL A 109 -5.23 -14.65 3.85
CA VAL A 109 -4.13 -14.81 4.78
C VAL A 109 -4.32 -16.15 5.48
N PRO A 110 -3.37 -17.10 5.39
CA PRO A 110 -3.41 -18.29 6.20
C PRO A 110 -3.20 -17.88 7.66
N LEU A 111 -4.31 -17.69 8.38
CA LEU A 111 -4.27 -17.53 9.82
C LEU A 111 -3.82 -18.86 10.43
N ALA A 112 -3.01 -18.77 11.49
CA ALA A 112 -2.66 -19.95 12.25
C ALA A 112 -3.94 -20.63 12.76
N ALA A 113 -3.94 -21.97 12.78
CA ALA A 113 -5.09 -22.74 13.23
C ALA A 113 -5.46 -22.47 14.71
N PHE A 114 -4.53 -21.90 15.48
CA PHE A 114 -4.68 -21.54 16.87
C PHE A 114 -3.78 -20.36 17.23
N ASP A 115 -4.20 -19.55 18.20
CA ASP A 115 -3.34 -18.56 18.85
C ASP A 115 -2.39 -19.29 19.81
N THR A 116 -1.10 -19.09 19.66
CA THR A 116 -0.10 -19.69 20.55
C THR A 116 -0.14 -19.14 21.95
N SER A 117 -0.64 -17.91 22.15
CA SER A 117 -0.84 -17.34 23.48
C SER A 117 -1.92 -18.11 24.23
N ASP A 118 -3.05 -18.37 23.56
CA ASP A 118 -4.15 -19.19 24.09
C ASP A 118 -3.68 -20.61 24.36
N MET A 119 -2.90 -21.20 23.45
CA MET A 119 -2.41 -22.56 23.64
C MET A 119 -1.36 -22.65 24.75
N GLN A 120 -0.50 -21.65 24.91
CA GLN A 120 0.45 -21.60 26.02
C GLN A 120 -0.28 -21.48 27.36
N LEU A 121 -1.39 -20.74 27.41
CA LEU A 121 -2.24 -20.65 28.59
C LEU A 121 -2.89 -22.00 28.92
N LEU A 122 -3.30 -22.77 27.90
CA LEU A 122 -4.02 -24.03 28.06
C LEU A 122 -3.11 -25.24 28.35
N LEU A 123 -1.96 -25.32 27.68
CA LEU A 123 -1.06 -26.49 27.69
C LEU A 123 0.27 -26.24 28.41
N GLY A 124 0.60 -24.98 28.68
CA GLY A 124 1.87 -24.59 29.27
C GLY A 124 2.98 -24.38 28.23
N LYS A 125 4.00 -23.59 28.61
CA LYS A 125 5.07 -23.11 27.73
C LYS A 125 6.00 -24.21 27.18
N SER A 126 6.02 -25.40 27.79
CA SER A 126 6.86 -26.53 27.38
C SER A 126 6.24 -27.39 26.28
N GLU A 127 4.91 -27.39 26.18
CA GLU A 127 4.14 -28.23 25.26
C GLU A 127 3.82 -27.49 23.94
N VAL A 128 3.85 -26.15 23.96
CA VAL A 128 3.54 -25.33 22.78
C VAL A 128 4.83 -24.87 22.11
N PRO A 129 5.08 -25.25 20.85
CA PRO A 129 6.19 -24.71 20.08
C PRO A 129 6.11 -23.18 20.04
N THR A 130 7.25 -22.50 20.11
CA THR A 130 7.30 -21.05 19.91
C THR A 130 6.86 -20.77 18.48
N SER A 131 5.59 -20.39 18.25
CA SER A 131 5.22 -19.90 16.92
C SER A 131 5.95 -18.59 16.69
N ARG A 132 6.28 -18.36 15.43
CA ARG A 132 6.63 -17.01 14.98
C ARG A 132 5.41 -16.12 15.17
N ASP A 133 5.65 -14.89 15.58
CA ASP A 133 4.61 -13.88 15.65
C ASP A 133 4.07 -13.65 14.22
N PRO A 134 2.75 -13.81 13.97
CA PRO A 134 2.15 -13.48 12.68
C PRO A 134 2.51 -12.05 12.22
N PHE A 135 2.71 -11.12 13.14
CA PHE A 135 3.14 -9.76 12.82
C PHE A 135 4.56 -9.72 12.25
N ASP A 136 5.49 -10.53 12.77
CA ASP A 136 6.86 -10.64 12.22
C ASP A 136 6.86 -11.22 10.80
N GLU A 137 5.94 -12.15 10.49
CA GLU A 137 5.82 -12.71 9.14
C GLU A 137 5.23 -11.71 8.16
N VAL A 138 4.23 -10.94 8.60
CA VAL A 138 3.66 -9.85 7.81
C VAL A 138 4.73 -8.80 7.53
N GLU A 139 5.49 -8.35 8.53
CA GLU A 139 6.55 -7.35 8.36
C GLU A 139 7.63 -7.81 7.39
N LYS A 140 8.09 -9.07 7.49
CA LYS A 140 9.05 -9.65 6.53
C LYS A 140 8.47 -9.71 5.12
N SER A 141 7.21 -10.11 4.99
CA SER A 141 6.54 -10.17 3.69
C SER A 141 6.44 -8.77 3.06
N GLU A 142 6.06 -7.75 3.83
CA GLU A 142 6.02 -6.37 3.35
C GLU A 142 7.40 -5.84 2.99
N GLY A 143 8.43 -6.19 3.77
CA GLY A 143 9.83 -5.84 3.50
C GLY A 143 10.30 -6.37 2.15
N THR A 144 10.07 -7.65 1.88
CA THR A 144 10.44 -8.27 0.59
C THR A 144 9.70 -7.66 -0.60
N VAL A 145 8.40 -7.36 -0.46
CA VAL A 145 7.62 -6.68 -1.49
C VAL A 145 8.18 -5.28 -1.77
N ARG A 146 8.58 -4.56 -0.72
CA ARG A 146 9.17 -3.22 -0.83
C ARG A 146 10.54 -3.24 -1.50
N GLU A 147 11.38 -4.22 -1.20
CA GLU A 147 12.66 -4.41 -1.87
C GLU A 147 12.48 -4.71 -3.37
N GLN A 148 11.56 -5.62 -3.72
CA GLN A 148 11.23 -5.92 -5.11
C GLN A 148 10.73 -4.68 -5.85
N GLN A 149 9.88 -3.87 -5.21
CA GLN A 149 9.42 -2.60 -5.77
C GLN A 149 10.60 -1.64 -6.03
N ASN A 150 11.50 -1.49 -5.07
CA ASN A 150 12.65 -0.58 -5.21
C ASN A 150 13.60 -1.03 -6.33
N LEU A 151 13.85 -2.34 -6.45
CA LEU A 151 14.64 -2.91 -7.54
C LEU A 151 14.00 -2.60 -8.89
N LEU A 152 12.71 -2.82 -9.04
CA LEU A 152 12.00 -2.58 -10.30
C LEU A 152 11.96 -1.09 -10.69
N LEU A 153 11.83 -0.20 -9.70
CA LEU A 153 11.91 1.24 -9.92
C LEU A 153 13.32 1.67 -10.36
N SER A 154 14.37 1.08 -9.77
CA SER A 154 15.76 1.36 -10.19
C SER A 154 16.04 0.85 -11.60
N GLU A 155 15.53 -0.33 -11.96
CA GLU A 155 15.62 -0.89 -13.31
C GLU A 155 14.91 0.02 -14.33
N ALA A 156 13.73 0.53 -13.98
CA ALA A 156 13.01 1.49 -14.82
C ALA A 156 13.79 2.79 -15.04
N ASP A 157 14.44 3.33 -14.01
CA ASP A 157 15.23 4.55 -14.11
C ASP A 157 16.43 4.37 -15.05
N VAL A 158 17.12 3.23 -14.98
CA VAL A 158 18.23 2.89 -15.90
C VAL A 158 17.72 2.81 -17.34
N MET A 159 16.62 2.08 -17.57
CA MET A 159 16.05 1.95 -18.90
C MET A 159 15.60 3.29 -19.49
N LEU A 160 15.06 4.19 -18.67
CA LEU A 160 14.68 5.53 -19.10
C LEU A 160 15.91 6.37 -19.49
N GLN A 161 17.02 6.23 -18.78
CA GLN A 161 18.29 6.87 -19.17
C GLN A 161 18.82 6.33 -20.50
N GLU A 162 18.77 5.01 -20.71
CA GLU A 162 19.14 4.41 -21.99
C GLU A 162 18.27 4.93 -23.14
N CYS A 163 16.97 5.12 -22.90
CA CYS A 163 16.07 5.75 -23.88
C CYS A 163 16.50 7.18 -24.23
N ASP A 164 16.90 7.96 -23.24
CA ASP A 164 17.36 9.33 -23.45
C ASP A 164 18.68 9.35 -24.23
N HIS A 165 19.60 8.40 -23.96
CA HIS A 165 20.83 8.23 -24.76
C HIS A 165 20.54 7.86 -26.21
N LEU A 166 19.55 7.00 -26.45
CA LEU A 166 19.14 6.63 -27.81
C LEU A 166 18.51 7.79 -28.58
N LYS A 167 17.84 8.71 -27.89
CA LYS A 167 17.20 9.88 -28.51
C LYS A 167 18.14 11.04 -28.76
N TYR A 168 19.01 11.34 -27.79
CA TYR A 168 19.79 12.57 -27.78
C TYR A 168 21.31 12.33 -27.93
N GLY A 169 21.74 11.07 -28.03
CA GLY A 169 23.15 10.69 -27.94
C GLY A 169 23.65 10.68 -26.49
N LEU A 170 24.86 10.15 -26.29
CA LEU A 170 25.53 10.18 -24.98
C LEU A 170 25.86 11.63 -24.62
N ARG A 171 25.18 12.19 -23.61
CA ARG A 171 25.65 13.41 -22.94
C ARG A 171 26.60 13.00 -21.83
N CYS A 172 27.89 13.04 -22.16
CA CYS A 172 29.01 12.92 -21.22
C CYS A 172 29.07 14.15 -20.30
#